data_AF-A0ABD2S0Z8-F1
#
_entry.id   AF-A0ABD2S0Z8-F1
#
_cell.length_a   1.000
_cell.length_b   1.000
_cell.length_c   1.000
_cell.angle_alpha   90.00
_cell.angle_beta   90.00
_cell.angle_gamma   90.00
#
_symmetry.space_group_name_H-M   'P 1'
#
loop_
_entity.id
_entity.type
_entity.pdbx_description
1 polymer ?
#
loop_
_entity_poly.entity_id
_entity_poly.type
_entity_poly.pdbx_seq_one_letter_code
_entity_poly.pdbx_strand_id
1 'polypeptide(L)'
;MNGWINRCSETGGLGTGPSKHTGGSRSTVEHTTKLAIELRRPSNSWDIFKKLHKRKDDSFVDVKSKCINDKMEVVLAAAISSSSDDSQEVEEVDINRLYFDVVGGEKKRRLYD
;
A
#
# COMPACT_ATOMS: atom_id res chain seq x y z
N MET A 1 -20.96 -28.33 27.31
CA MET A 1 -20.18 -27.49 28.26
C MET A 1 -18.98 -28.28 28.73
N ASN A 2 -17.90 -27.58 29.07
CA ASN A 2 -16.56 -28.03 29.50
C ASN A 2 -15.67 -28.34 28.28
N GLY A 3 -14.69 -27.53 27.85
CA GLY A 3 -13.88 -26.53 28.54
C GLY A 3 -12.44 -26.83 28.14
N TRP A 4 -11.99 -26.34 26.97
CA TRP A 4 -10.66 -26.68 26.45
C TRP A 4 -9.61 -25.97 27.30
N ILE A 5 -8.90 -26.75 28.10
CA ILE A 5 -7.82 -26.29 28.96
C ILE A 5 -6.71 -25.74 28.05
N ASN A 6 -6.47 -24.43 28.17
CA ASN A 6 -5.31 -23.74 27.63
C ASN A 6 -4.04 -24.35 28.24
N ARG A 7 -3.40 -25.27 27.52
CA ARG A 7 -2.12 -25.85 27.91
C ARG A 7 -1.00 -24.87 27.53
N CYS A 8 -0.83 -23.84 28.35
CA CYS A 8 0.45 -23.15 28.45
C CYS A 8 1.46 -24.12 29.06
N SER A 9 2.44 -24.56 28.28
CA SER A 9 3.64 -25.22 28.80
C SER A 9 4.80 -24.24 28.67
N GLU A 10 5.05 -23.50 29.74
CA GLU A 10 6.30 -22.77 29.94
C GLU A 10 7.39 -23.76 30.35
N THR A 11 8.58 -23.69 29.75
CA THR A 11 9.82 -23.27 30.43
C THR A 11 11.01 -23.47 29.50
N GLY A 12 11.58 -22.34 29.07
CA GLY A 12 12.89 -22.31 28.43
C GLY A 12 13.98 -22.80 29.38
N GLY A 13 14.99 -23.47 28.82
CA GLY A 13 16.15 -23.95 29.56
C GLY A 13 16.94 -22.83 30.23
N LEU A 14 17.66 -23.21 31.28
CA LEU A 14 18.55 -22.37 32.08
C LEU A 14 19.52 -21.59 31.17
N GLY A 15 19.26 -20.31 30.95
CA GLY A 15 20.14 -19.41 30.17
C GLY A 15 19.46 -18.62 29.05
N THR A 16 18.22 -18.89 28.67
CA THR A 16 17.50 -18.07 27.69
C THR A 16 16.62 -17.05 28.40
N GLY A 17 17.18 -15.88 28.69
CA GLY A 17 16.37 -14.71 29.05
C GLY A 17 15.37 -14.38 27.93
N PRO A 18 14.28 -13.63 28.23
CA PRO A 18 13.31 -13.23 27.22
C PRO A 18 14.06 -12.62 26.04
N SER A 19 13.97 -13.28 24.88
CA SER A 19 14.51 -12.76 23.63
C SER A 19 13.88 -11.40 23.42
N LYS A 20 14.65 -10.34 23.69
CA LYS A 20 14.27 -8.97 23.39
C LYS A 20 14.31 -8.83 21.88
N HIS A 21 13.23 -9.24 21.22
CA HIS A 21 12.99 -8.77 19.87
C HIS A 21 12.67 -7.28 19.98
N THR A 22 13.69 -6.45 19.86
CA THR A 22 13.51 -5.03 19.57
C THR A 22 12.96 -4.97 18.15
N GLY A 23 11.64 -5.02 18.03
CA GLY A 23 10.93 -4.85 16.76
C GLY A 23 11.13 -3.42 16.25
N GLY A 24 12.30 -3.14 15.68
CA GLY A 24 12.63 -1.89 14.99
C GLY A 24 11.97 -1.83 13.61
N SER A 25 10.70 -2.22 13.52
CA SER A 25 9.94 -2.07 12.28
C SER A 25 9.74 -0.58 12.05
N ARG A 26 10.36 -0.07 10.99
CA ARG A 26 10.18 1.32 10.57
C ARG A 26 8.70 1.56 10.29
N SER A 27 8.14 2.62 10.86
CA SER A 27 6.71 2.89 10.67
C SER A 27 6.44 3.30 9.22
N THR A 28 5.23 3.06 8.72
CA THR A 28 4.79 3.53 7.39
C THR A 28 5.07 5.02 7.19
N VAL A 29 4.94 5.82 8.25
CA VAL A 29 5.21 7.27 8.23
C VAL A 29 6.69 7.54 7.91
N GLU A 30 7.62 6.83 8.54
CA GLU A 30 9.05 7.01 8.27
C GLU A 30 9.44 6.60 6.85
N HIS A 31 8.73 5.62 6.28
CA HIS A 31 8.90 5.24 4.87
C HIS A 31 8.41 6.35 3.94
N THR A 32 7.23 6.93 4.22
CA THR A 32 6.67 8.05 3.45
C THR A 32 7.54 9.30 3.52
N THR A 33 8.04 9.68 4.69
CA THR A 33 8.93 10.86 4.83
C THR A 33 10.22 10.70 4.05
N LYS A 34 10.86 9.52 4.09
CA LYS A 34 12.07 9.28 3.29
C LYS A 34 11.78 9.32 1.79
N LEU A 35 10.64 8.79 1.35
CA LEU A 35 10.24 8.84 -0.05
C LEU A 35 9.96 10.26 -0.53
N ALA A 36 9.35 11.10 0.29
CA ALA A 36 9.11 12.51 -0.08
C ALA A 36 10.41 13.28 -0.27
N ILE A 37 11.43 12.99 0.55
CA ILE A 37 12.78 13.54 0.41
C ILE A 37 13.45 13.02 -0.86
N GLU A 38 13.37 11.71 -1.13
CA GLU A 38 13.95 11.06 -2.33
C GLU A 38 13.33 11.61 -3.62
N LEU A 39 12.01 11.79 -3.65
CA LEU A 39 11.25 12.26 -4.81
C LEU A 39 11.24 13.80 -4.95
N ARG A 40 11.74 14.55 -3.95
CA ARG A 40 11.68 16.02 -3.87
C ARG A 40 10.28 16.61 -4.06
N ARG A 41 9.24 15.81 -3.83
CA ARG A 41 7.82 16.14 -3.91
C ARG A 41 7.09 15.35 -2.82
N PRO A 42 5.96 15.86 -2.28
CA PRO A 42 5.06 15.02 -1.49
C PRO A 42 4.75 13.71 -2.23
N SER A 43 5.09 12.58 -1.61
CA SER A 43 4.79 11.26 -2.19
C SER A 43 3.28 11.03 -2.20
N ASN A 44 2.72 10.70 -3.36
CA ASN A 44 1.34 10.26 -3.47
C ASN A 44 1.23 8.74 -3.19
N SER A 45 0.00 8.26 -3.01
CA SER A 45 -0.30 6.88 -2.67
C SER A 45 0.19 5.88 -3.72
N TRP A 46 0.21 6.27 -5.00
CA TRP A 46 0.71 5.43 -6.09
C TRP A 46 2.24 5.31 -6.08
N ASP A 47 2.97 6.37 -5.73
CA ASP A 47 4.43 6.30 -5.57
C ASP A 47 4.83 5.42 -4.39
N ILE A 48 4.13 5.53 -3.26
CA ILE A 48 4.32 4.64 -2.10
C ILE A 48 4.03 3.19 -2.51
N PHE A 49 2.95 2.96 -3.25
CA PHE A 49 2.60 1.63 -3.74
C PHE A 49 3.72 1.02 -4.59
N LYS A 50 4.26 1.75 -5.58
CA LYS A 50 5.37 1.28 -6.43
C LYS A 50 6.62 0.97 -5.61
N LYS A 51 6.96 1.78 -4.60
CA LYS A 51 8.13 1.51 -3.74
C LYS A 51 7.95 0.24 -2.91
N LEU A 52 6.75 0.00 -2.38
CA LEU A 52 6.48 -1.11 -1.47
C LEU A 52 6.22 -2.44 -2.19
N HIS A 53 5.64 -2.40 -3.40
CA HIS A 53 5.21 -3.59 -4.13
C HIS A 53 6.14 -3.95 -5.29
N LYS A 54 7.30 -3.29 -5.39
CA LYS A 54 8.39 -3.69 -6.27
C LYS A 54 9.55 -4.26 -5.47
N ARG A 55 10.19 -5.26 -6.05
CA ARG A 55 11.46 -5.81 -5.60
C ARG A 55 12.61 -4.89 -6.04
N LYS A 56 13.84 -5.22 -5.65
CA LYS A 56 15.04 -4.45 -6.04
C LYS A 56 15.33 -4.51 -7.54
N ASP A 57 14.86 -5.55 -8.22
CA ASP A 57 14.91 -5.75 -9.67
C ASP A 57 13.70 -5.12 -10.39
N ASP A 58 12.97 -4.22 -9.73
CA ASP A 58 11.77 -3.52 -10.25
C ASP A 58 10.58 -4.43 -10.61
N SER A 59 10.69 -5.73 -10.40
CA SER A 59 9.59 -6.68 -10.59
C SER A 59 8.56 -6.57 -9.46
N PHE A 60 7.28 -6.78 -9.80
CA PHE A 60 6.21 -6.77 -8.80
C PHE A 60 6.30 -7.97 -7.87
N VAL A 61 6.01 -7.74 -6.59
CA VAL A 61 6.08 -8.79 -5.56
C VAL A 61 5.01 -9.87 -5.76
N ASP A 62 3.91 -9.55 -6.44
CA ASP A 62 2.78 -10.46 -6.69
C ASP A 62 1.95 -10.06 -7.94
N VAL A 63 1.06 -10.96 -8.39
CA VAL A 63 0.22 -10.74 -9.58
C VAL A 63 -0.82 -9.64 -9.37
N LYS A 64 -1.36 -9.48 -8.16
CA LYS A 64 -2.36 -8.46 -7.85
C LYS A 64 -1.73 -7.08 -7.87
N SER A 65 -0.52 -6.90 -7.34
CA SER A 65 0.18 -5.61 -7.42
C SER A 65 0.50 -5.22 -8.86
N LYS A 66 0.90 -6.16 -9.71
CA LYS A 66 1.03 -5.92 -11.15
C LYS A 66 -0.29 -5.46 -11.78
N CYS A 67 -1.38 -6.18 -11.52
CA CYS A 67 -2.72 -5.83 -12.04
C CYS A 67 -3.20 -4.44 -11.60
N ILE A 68 -2.91 -4.03 -10.36
CA ILE A 68 -3.22 -2.68 -9.87
C ILE A 68 -2.40 -1.63 -10.63
N ASN A 69 -1.10 -1.88 -10.87
CA ASN A 69 -0.25 -0.98 -11.65
C ASN A 69 -0.79 -0.79 -13.07
N ASP A 70 -1.06 -1.89 -13.76
CA ASP A 70 -1.53 -1.87 -15.14
C ASP A 70 -2.85 -1.08 -15.26
N LYS A 71 -3.78 -1.26 -14.31
CA LYS A 71 -5.02 -0.47 -14.26
C LYS A 71 -4.75 1.01 -14.01
N MET A 72 -3.87 1.33 -13.07
CA MET A 72 -3.55 2.72 -12.73
C MET A 72 -2.93 3.45 -13.92
N GLU A 73 -2.04 2.81 -14.67
CA GLU A 73 -1.45 3.39 -15.89
C GLU A 73 -2.50 3.71 -16.94
N VAL A 74 -3.49 2.82 -17.14
CA VAL A 74 -4.60 3.06 -18.06
C VAL A 74 -5.46 4.24 -17.62
N VAL A 75 -5.88 4.32 -16.35
CA VAL A 75 -6.74 5.43 -15.93
C VAL A 75 -5.98 6.76 -15.88
N LEU A 76 -4.69 6.74 -15.52
CA LEU A 76 -3.87 7.95 -15.52
C LEU A 76 -3.69 8.51 -16.94
N ALA A 77 -3.42 7.64 -17.92
CA ALA A 77 -3.33 8.03 -19.33
C ALA A 77 -4.65 8.62 -19.85
N ALA A 78 -5.78 8.02 -19.47
CA ALA A 78 -7.11 8.52 -19.83
C ALA A 78 -7.40 9.89 -19.20
N ALA A 79 -7.09 10.08 -17.92
CA ALA A 79 -7.28 11.36 -17.22
C ALA A 79 -6.44 12.49 -17.84
N ILE A 80 -5.17 12.22 -18.14
CA ILE A 80 -4.28 13.19 -18.79
C ILE A 80 -4.79 13.54 -20.20
N SER A 81 -5.26 12.54 -20.96
CA SER A 81 -5.81 12.77 -22.30
C SER A 81 -7.10 13.61 -22.28
N SER A 82 -7.96 13.38 -21.27
CA SER A 82 -9.22 14.11 -21.13
C SER A 82 -9.04 15.57 -20.66
N SER A 83 -7.93 15.88 -19.99
CA SER A 83 -7.62 17.24 -19.51
C SER A 83 -7.05 18.16 -20.60
N SER A 84 -6.68 17.63 -21.76
CA SER A 84 -5.95 18.38 -22.79
C SER A 84 -6.84 19.14 -23.80
N ASP A 85 -8.17 19.08 -23.69
CA ASP A 85 -9.07 19.47 -24.80
C ASP A 85 -9.73 20.85 -24.72
N ASP A 86 -9.73 21.60 -23.61
CA ASP A 86 -10.12 23.02 -23.66
C ASP A 86 -9.77 23.75 -22.36
N SER A 87 -9.28 24.98 -22.47
CA SER A 87 -9.05 25.97 -21.39
C SER A 87 -7.80 25.81 -20.51
N GLN A 88 -7.04 26.92 -20.42
CA GLN A 88 -5.82 27.10 -19.64
C GLN A 88 -6.09 27.04 -18.12
N GLU A 89 -6.28 25.84 -17.61
CA GLU A 89 -6.07 25.49 -16.23
C GLU A 89 -5.65 24.02 -16.21
N VAL A 90 -4.37 23.78 -15.94
CA VAL A 90 -3.83 22.42 -15.82
C VAL A 90 -4.53 21.82 -14.59
N GLU A 91 -5.65 21.12 -14.78
CA GLU A 91 -6.27 20.39 -13.69
C GLU A 91 -5.23 19.36 -13.24
N GLU A 92 -4.59 19.60 -12.09
CA GLU A 92 -3.62 18.66 -11.55
C GLU A 92 -4.38 17.38 -11.24
N VAL A 93 -4.18 16.34 -12.08
CA VAL A 93 -4.83 15.04 -11.90
C VAL A 93 -4.59 14.57 -10.46
N ASP A 94 -5.68 14.41 -9.70
CA ASP A 94 -5.61 13.89 -8.33
C ASP A 94 -5.29 12.40 -8.35
N ILE A 95 -3.98 12.10 -8.37
CA ILE A 95 -3.42 10.74 -8.39
C ILE A 95 -3.89 9.93 -7.17
N ASN A 96 -4.11 10.57 -6.01
CA ASN A 96 -4.53 9.85 -4.81
C ASN A 96 -5.96 9.35 -4.97
N ARG A 97 -6.86 10.21 -5.44
CA ARG A 97 -8.24 9.82 -5.73
C ARG A 97 -8.31 8.70 -6.76
N LEU A 98 -7.53 8.83 -7.83
CA LEU A 98 -7.46 7.81 -8.87
C LEU A 98 -6.97 6.46 -8.35
N TYR A 99 -5.95 6.46 -7.49
CA TYR A 99 -5.46 5.25 -6.84
C TYR A 99 -6.52 4.59 -5.95
N PHE A 100 -7.28 5.38 -5.18
CA PHE A 100 -8.37 4.83 -4.36
C PHE A 100 -9.49 4.23 -5.20
N ASP A 101 -9.81 4.80 -6.37
CA ASP A 101 -10.80 4.22 -7.28
C ASP A 101 -10.32 2.87 -7.84
N VAL A 102 -9.03 2.78 -8.22
CA VAL A 102 -8.44 1.53 -8.76
C VAL A 102 -8.35 0.43 -7.69
N VAL A 103 -7.94 0.77 -6.46
CA VAL A 103 -7.71 -0.21 -5.38
C VAL A 103 -8.99 -0.55 -4.62
N GLY A 104 -9.87 0.45 -4.42
CA GLY A 104 -11.12 0.30 -3.68
C GLY A 104 -12.15 -0.56 -4.39
N GLY A 105 -12.15 -0.55 -5.73
CA GLY A 105 -13.10 -1.27 -6.57
C GLY A 105 -14.56 -0.86 -6.31
N GLU A 106 -15.50 -1.31 -7.14
CA GLU A 106 -16.91 -1.20 -6.82
C GLU A 106 -17.23 -2.07 -5.59
N LYS A 107 -17.41 -1.44 -4.43
CA LYS A 107 -18.01 -2.10 -3.28
C LYS A 107 -19.46 -2.45 -3.61
N LYS A 108 -19.71 -3.66 -4.10
CA LYS A 108 -21.07 -4.20 -4.21
C LYS A 108 -21.70 -4.19 -2.82
N ARG A 109 -22.62 -3.26 -2.59
CA ARG A 109 -23.46 -3.21 -1.39
C ARG A 109 -24.26 -4.51 -1.38
N ARG A 110 -23.82 -5.51 -0.62
CA ARG A 110 -24.70 -6.61 -0.22
C ARG A 110 -25.70 -6.00 0.76
N LEU A 111 -26.85 -5.59 0.24
CA LEU A 111 -28.05 -5.47 1.06
C LEU A 111 -28.36 -6.90 1.53
N TYR A 112 -28.25 -7.11 2.84
CA TYR A 112 -28.84 -8.30 3.43
C TYR A 112 -30.33 -7.98 3.57
N ASP A 113 -31.17 -8.77 2.90
CA ASP A 113 -32.62 -8.85 3.14
C ASP A 113 -32.87 -9.54 4.49
#